data_AF-A0A2G9MXW1-F1
#
_entry.id   AF-A0A2G9MXW1-F1
#
_cell.length_a   1.000
_cell.length_b   1.000
_cell.length_c   1.000
_cell.angle_alpha   90.00
_cell.angle_beta   90.00
_cell.angle_gamma   90.00
#
_symmetry.space_group_name_H-M   'P 1'
#
loop_
_entity.id
_entity.type
_entity.pdbx_description
1 polymer ?
#
loop_
_entity_poly.entity_id
_entity_poly.type
_entity_poly.pdbx_seq_one_letter_code
_entity_poly.pdbx_strand_id
1 'polypeptide(L)'
;RIDGLTRYNIGASIDETLSIKPVEGVDAEQIILSPIEKIHAEGLQEYMSSLYQGNVFTTGDTIIVNTQMGSKIQLVVTSTKPSKPVIITDDTIFKLGNITKLDDPSIPRITYDDLGGLKNEIQKIREMVELPMRHPELFEKIGIDSPKGVLLYGPPGTGKTLLAKAVAGETNSHFTSLSGPEIMAKHYGESEEKLRDIFKQAEENAPSIIFIDEIDSIAPKREEISGELEKRIVSQLLTLMDGMKSRGKVIVIAATNRPDSIDPALRRPGRFDREIEIGIPDDEGRLQILNIHTRGMPLDKKVDLGKISKTTHGFVGADLEVLCKEAAMRSLRRILPEINLQEEKVSKEILQKIKITSEDFTDALK
;
A
#
# COMPACT_ATOMS: atom_id res chain seq x y z
N ARG A 1 -9.95 -3.66 -18.81
CA ARG A 1 -9.02 -3.20 -17.76
C ARG A 1 -9.61 -3.64 -16.43
N ILE A 2 -8.85 -4.35 -15.61
CA ILE A 2 -9.26 -4.81 -14.27
C ILE A 2 -8.51 -4.00 -13.22
N ASP A 3 -9.12 -3.78 -12.06
CA ASP A 3 -8.51 -3.05 -10.94
C ASP A 3 -7.51 -3.93 -10.16
N GLY A 4 -6.75 -3.32 -9.26
CA GLY A 4 -5.72 -4.00 -8.45
C GLY A 4 -6.28 -5.06 -7.52
N LEU A 5 -7.47 -4.87 -6.97
CA LEU A 5 -8.11 -5.86 -6.11
C LEU A 5 -8.52 -7.11 -6.91
N THR A 6 -9.07 -6.94 -8.10
CA THR A 6 -9.39 -8.06 -9.00
C THR A 6 -8.11 -8.77 -9.43
N ARG A 7 -7.06 -8.03 -9.79
CA ARG A 7 -5.73 -8.58 -10.11
C ARG A 7 -5.20 -9.45 -8.95
N TYR A 8 -5.27 -8.93 -7.73
CA TYR A 8 -4.88 -9.67 -6.53
C TYR A 8 -5.69 -10.96 -6.36
N ASN A 9 -7.02 -10.90 -6.45
CA ASN A 9 -7.89 -12.07 -6.26
C ASN A 9 -7.64 -13.18 -7.29
N ILE A 10 -7.27 -12.83 -8.52
CA ILE A 10 -6.97 -13.80 -9.58
C ILE A 10 -5.47 -14.12 -9.70
N GLY A 11 -4.62 -13.50 -8.89
CA GLY A 11 -3.16 -13.65 -8.93
C GLY A 11 -2.51 -13.11 -10.22
N ALA A 12 -3.14 -12.17 -10.92
CA ALA A 12 -2.64 -11.61 -12.19
C ALA A 12 -1.89 -10.28 -11.99
N SER A 13 -1.00 -9.92 -12.93
CA SER A 13 -0.41 -8.57 -13.01
C SER A 13 -0.97 -7.72 -14.14
N ILE A 14 -0.60 -6.44 -14.09
CA ILE A 14 -0.72 -5.52 -15.21
C ILE A 14 0.06 -6.10 -16.41
N ASP A 15 -0.54 -6.02 -17.60
CA ASP A 15 -0.01 -6.50 -18.89
C ASP A 15 0.09 -8.03 -19.07
N GLU A 16 -0.40 -8.82 -18.10
CA GLU A 16 -0.49 -10.28 -18.23
C GLU A 16 -1.63 -10.69 -19.18
N THR A 17 -1.37 -11.70 -20.03
CA THR A 17 -2.40 -12.25 -20.92
C THR A 17 -3.22 -13.30 -20.20
N LEU A 18 -4.51 -13.03 -20.00
CA LEU A 18 -5.42 -13.92 -19.29
C LEU A 18 -6.35 -14.66 -20.27
N SER A 19 -6.64 -15.92 -19.96
CA SER A 19 -7.68 -16.69 -20.64
C SER A 19 -9.04 -16.38 -20.02
N ILE A 20 -9.91 -15.73 -20.78
CA ILE A 20 -11.27 -15.40 -20.34
C ILE A 20 -12.24 -16.43 -20.92
N LYS A 21 -13.15 -16.94 -20.09
CA LYS A 21 -14.26 -17.80 -20.52
C LYS A 21 -15.57 -17.21 -20.00
N PRO A 22 -16.66 -17.25 -20.79
CA PRO A 22 -17.96 -16.85 -20.29
C PRO A 22 -18.39 -17.82 -19.18
N VAL A 23 -18.89 -17.26 -18.09
CA VAL A 23 -19.47 -18.00 -16.97
C VAL A 23 -20.88 -17.48 -16.77
N GLU A 24 -21.82 -18.40 -16.50
CA GLU A 24 -23.18 -18.04 -16.12
C GLU A 24 -23.17 -17.54 -14.67
N GLY A 25 -23.32 -16.23 -14.50
CA GLY A 25 -23.51 -15.62 -13.20
C GLY A 25 -24.94 -15.83 -12.73
N VAL A 26 -25.10 -16.26 -11.49
CA VAL A 26 -26.39 -16.45 -10.84
C VAL A 26 -26.54 -15.42 -9.73
N ASP A 27 -27.76 -14.93 -9.53
CA ASP A 27 -28.01 -13.94 -8.48
C ASP A 27 -27.66 -14.53 -7.11
N ALA A 28 -26.93 -13.75 -6.32
CA ALA A 28 -26.53 -14.15 -4.98
C ALA A 28 -27.76 -14.15 -4.07
N GLU A 29 -28.11 -15.31 -3.52
CA GLU A 29 -29.06 -15.41 -2.41
C GLU A 29 -28.40 -14.96 -1.11
N GLN A 30 -27.15 -15.40 -0.90
CA GLN A 30 -26.41 -15.13 0.32
C GLN A 30 -24.90 -15.13 0.09
N ILE A 31 -24.20 -14.22 0.77
CA ILE A 31 -22.74 -14.20 0.83
C ILE A 31 -22.29 -14.11 2.29
N ILE A 32 -21.31 -14.93 2.66
CA ILE A 32 -20.66 -14.88 3.97
C ILE A 32 -19.31 -14.17 3.81
N LEU A 33 -19.18 -13.05 4.52
CA LEU A 33 -17.99 -12.21 4.55
C LEU A 33 -17.32 -12.35 5.91
N SER A 34 -16.14 -12.95 5.94
CA SER A 34 -15.36 -13.11 7.17
C SER A 34 -14.35 -11.97 7.30
N PRO A 35 -14.34 -11.24 8.42
CA PRO A 35 -13.34 -10.21 8.64
C PRO A 35 -12.01 -10.81 9.09
N ILE A 36 -10.91 -10.09 8.84
CA ILE A 36 -9.57 -10.48 9.31
C ILE A 36 -9.29 -10.02 10.74
N GLU A 37 -10.04 -9.02 11.19
CA GLU A 37 -9.98 -8.41 12.51
C GLU A 37 -11.38 -8.31 13.11
N LYS A 38 -11.49 -8.02 14.41
CA LYS A 38 -12.78 -7.85 15.05
C LYS A 38 -13.41 -6.54 14.56
N ILE A 39 -14.54 -6.63 13.85
CA ILE A 39 -15.28 -5.46 13.36
C ILE A 39 -16.68 -5.39 13.95
N HIS A 40 -17.20 -4.18 14.07
CA HIS A 40 -18.61 -3.93 14.36
C HIS A 40 -19.38 -3.87 13.02
N ALA A 41 -20.30 -4.80 12.80
CA ALA A 41 -20.97 -5.01 11.51
C ALA A 41 -22.37 -4.38 11.43
N GLU A 42 -22.65 -3.32 12.19
CA GLU A 42 -23.94 -2.63 12.08
C GLU A 42 -24.05 -1.90 10.74
N GLY A 43 -25.13 -2.18 10.00
CA GLY A 43 -25.33 -1.62 8.66
C GLY A 43 -24.49 -2.24 7.56
N LEU A 44 -23.78 -3.36 7.83
CA LEU A 44 -22.98 -4.06 6.82
C LEU A 44 -23.83 -4.44 5.61
N GLN A 45 -25.05 -4.91 5.84
CA GLN A 45 -25.98 -5.30 4.79
C GLN A 45 -26.25 -4.14 3.83
N GLU A 46 -26.81 -3.03 4.35
CA GLU A 46 -27.17 -1.88 3.51
C GLU A 46 -25.96 -1.28 2.82
N TYR A 47 -24.82 -1.26 3.51
CA TYR A 47 -23.59 -0.71 2.97
C TYR A 47 -23.02 -1.57 1.83
N MET A 48 -22.93 -2.89 2.02
CA MET A 48 -22.42 -3.82 0.99
C MET A 48 -23.33 -3.86 -0.24
N SER A 49 -24.65 -3.91 -0.06
CA SER A 49 -25.60 -3.86 -1.18
C SER A 49 -25.42 -2.58 -2.00
N SER A 50 -25.32 -1.41 -1.35
CA SER A 50 -25.15 -0.14 -2.08
C SER A 50 -23.83 -0.04 -2.84
N LEU A 51 -22.77 -0.66 -2.33
CA LEU A 51 -21.41 -0.48 -2.85
C LEU A 51 -21.06 -1.50 -3.94
N TYR A 52 -21.64 -2.70 -3.88
CA TYR A 52 -21.27 -3.82 -4.74
C TYR A 52 -22.39 -4.29 -5.66
N GLN A 53 -23.48 -3.55 -5.79
CA GLN A 53 -24.57 -3.93 -6.68
C GLN A 53 -24.11 -4.14 -8.13
N GLY A 54 -24.44 -5.30 -8.70
CA GLY A 54 -24.00 -5.71 -10.03
C GLY A 54 -22.59 -6.30 -10.10
N ASN A 55 -21.82 -6.29 -8.99
CA ASN A 55 -20.50 -6.92 -8.95
C ASN A 55 -20.63 -8.44 -8.83
N VAL A 56 -19.58 -9.14 -9.27
CA VAL A 56 -19.49 -10.60 -9.20
C VAL A 56 -18.48 -10.99 -8.13
N PHE A 57 -18.83 -11.94 -7.28
CA PHE A 57 -17.91 -12.52 -6.29
C PHE A 57 -17.89 -14.04 -6.35
N THR A 58 -16.74 -14.59 -5.99
CA THR A 58 -16.50 -16.02 -5.82
C THR A 58 -15.91 -16.29 -4.44
N THR A 59 -16.13 -17.50 -3.91
CA THR A 59 -15.47 -17.95 -2.68
C THR A 59 -13.95 -17.83 -2.81
N GLY A 60 -13.31 -17.20 -1.82
CA GLY A 60 -11.88 -16.89 -1.80
C GLY A 60 -11.55 -15.43 -2.08
N ASP A 61 -12.46 -14.68 -2.70
CA ASP A 61 -12.22 -13.27 -3.03
C ASP A 61 -11.96 -12.43 -1.78
N THR A 62 -10.91 -11.62 -1.84
CA THR A 62 -10.67 -10.54 -0.88
C THR A 62 -11.45 -9.30 -1.31
N ILE A 63 -12.05 -8.65 -0.33
CA ILE A 63 -12.77 -7.40 -0.48
C ILE A 63 -12.16 -6.36 0.47
N ILE A 64 -11.89 -5.17 -0.05
CA ILE A 64 -11.45 -4.02 0.75
C ILE A 64 -12.56 -2.99 0.77
N VAL A 65 -12.99 -2.65 1.97
CA VAL A 65 -14.12 -1.77 2.22
C VAL A 65 -13.62 -0.54 2.97
N ASN A 66 -13.82 0.65 2.42
CA ASN A 66 -13.52 1.89 3.12
C ASN A 66 -14.66 2.21 4.09
N THR A 67 -14.40 2.34 5.38
CA THR A 67 -15.43 2.79 6.32
C THR A 67 -15.72 4.28 6.12
N GLN A 68 -16.89 4.72 6.61
CA GLN A 68 -17.26 6.13 6.64
C GLN A 68 -16.25 7.01 7.42
N MET A 69 -15.43 6.40 8.27
CA MET A 69 -14.38 7.08 9.04
C MET A 69 -12.99 6.98 8.38
N GLY A 70 -12.92 6.52 7.12
CA GLY A 70 -11.68 6.46 6.33
C GLY A 70 -10.74 5.30 6.67
N SER A 71 -11.09 4.42 7.60
CA SER A 71 -10.35 3.17 7.84
C SER A 71 -10.69 2.12 6.79
N LYS A 72 -9.74 1.26 6.43
CA LYS A 72 -9.98 0.14 5.49
C LYS A 72 -10.30 -1.12 6.30
N ILE A 73 -11.47 -1.71 6.10
CA ILE A 73 -11.83 -3.03 6.60
C ILE A 73 -11.62 -4.04 5.48
N GLN A 74 -11.11 -5.20 5.86
CA GLN A 74 -10.85 -6.26 4.92
C GLN A 74 -11.66 -7.51 5.24
N LEU A 75 -12.34 -8.00 4.21
CA LEU A 75 -13.26 -9.12 4.27
C LEU A 75 -12.82 -10.16 3.25
N VAL A 76 -13.05 -11.43 3.57
CA VAL A 76 -12.86 -12.55 2.65
C VAL A 76 -14.22 -13.22 2.42
N VAL A 77 -14.54 -13.47 1.16
CA VAL A 77 -15.73 -14.23 0.77
C VAL A 77 -15.49 -15.70 1.13
N THR A 78 -16.06 -16.16 2.25
CA THR A 78 -15.86 -17.55 2.71
C THR A 78 -16.88 -18.51 2.14
N SER A 79 -18.04 -18.02 1.74
CA SER A 79 -19.08 -18.83 1.11
C SER A 79 -20.05 -17.96 0.33
N THR A 80 -20.45 -18.46 -0.84
CA THR A 80 -21.55 -17.93 -1.64
C THR A 80 -22.68 -18.96 -1.74
N LYS A 81 -23.92 -18.47 -1.80
CA LYS A 81 -25.12 -19.25 -2.11
C LYS A 81 -25.81 -18.62 -3.32
N PRO A 82 -25.93 -19.34 -4.45
CA PRO A 82 -25.36 -20.67 -4.72
C PRO A 82 -23.82 -20.68 -4.74
N SER A 83 -23.19 -21.84 -4.49
CA SER A 83 -21.72 -21.98 -4.44
C SER A 83 -21.06 -21.99 -5.83
N LYS A 84 -21.23 -20.87 -6.54
CA LYS A 84 -20.71 -20.53 -7.86
C LYS A 84 -20.31 -19.04 -7.84
N PRO A 85 -19.73 -18.49 -8.92
CA PRO A 85 -19.66 -17.03 -9.07
C PRO A 85 -21.07 -16.45 -9.04
N VAL A 86 -21.29 -15.49 -8.14
CA VAL A 86 -22.63 -14.90 -7.91
C VAL A 86 -22.62 -13.40 -8.16
N ILE A 87 -23.74 -12.89 -8.68
CA ILE A 87 -23.97 -11.47 -8.95
C ILE A 87 -24.70 -10.85 -7.75
N ILE A 88 -24.21 -9.72 -7.24
CA ILE A 88 -24.89 -8.98 -6.18
C ILE A 88 -26.13 -8.28 -6.74
N THR A 89 -27.26 -8.51 -6.10
CA THR A 89 -28.55 -7.85 -6.36
C THR A 89 -29.09 -7.20 -5.09
N ASP A 90 -30.21 -6.49 -5.21
CA ASP A 90 -30.91 -5.89 -4.05
C ASP A 90 -31.35 -6.95 -3.02
N ASP A 91 -31.63 -8.17 -3.49
CA ASP A 91 -32.10 -9.28 -2.67
C ASP A 91 -30.96 -10.08 -2.00
N THR A 92 -29.71 -9.75 -2.31
CA THR A 92 -28.55 -10.48 -1.78
C THR A 92 -28.36 -10.26 -0.28
N ILE A 93 -28.34 -11.34 0.50
CA ILE A 93 -28.12 -11.29 1.96
C ILE A 93 -26.64 -11.44 2.29
N PHE A 94 -26.01 -10.40 2.84
CA PHE A 94 -24.67 -10.43 3.40
C PHE A 94 -24.72 -10.85 4.88
N LYS A 95 -23.92 -11.85 5.24
CA LYS A 95 -23.71 -12.29 6.62
C LYS A 95 -22.25 -12.14 7.00
N LEU A 96 -22.00 -11.74 8.24
CA LEU A 96 -20.66 -11.75 8.79
C LEU A 96 -20.30 -13.17 9.24
N GLY A 97 -19.18 -13.68 8.73
CA GLY A 97 -18.58 -14.93 9.19
C GLY A 97 -17.70 -14.73 10.42
N ASN A 98 -17.13 -15.84 10.91
CA ASN A 98 -16.10 -15.79 11.95
C ASN A 98 -14.84 -15.09 11.42
N ILE A 99 -14.01 -14.59 12.34
CA ILE A 99 -12.70 -14.02 12.00
C ILE A 99 -11.86 -15.10 11.31
N THR A 100 -11.37 -14.79 10.12
CA THR A 100 -10.54 -15.69 9.31
C THR A 100 -9.13 -15.12 9.23
N LYS A 101 -8.12 -15.96 9.45
CA LYS A 101 -6.72 -15.57 9.20
C LYS A 101 -6.48 -15.52 7.71
N LEU A 102 -5.68 -14.55 7.29
CA LEU A 102 -5.19 -14.51 5.93
C LEU A 102 -4.18 -15.61 5.69
N ASP A 103 -4.13 -16.10 4.45
CA ASP A 103 -3.15 -17.09 4.03
C ASP A 103 -1.72 -16.54 4.19
N ASP A 104 -1.49 -15.22 4.07
CA ASP A 104 -0.24 -14.59 4.47
C ASP A 104 -0.36 -13.06 4.80
N PRO A 105 -0.23 -12.63 6.07
CA PRO A 105 -0.25 -11.20 6.44
C PRO A 105 1.00 -10.43 5.98
N SER A 106 2.03 -11.13 5.50
CA SER A 106 3.28 -10.51 5.02
C SER A 106 3.18 -9.93 3.61
N ILE A 107 2.09 -10.18 2.88
CA ILE A 107 1.88 -9.64 1.54
C ILE A 107 1.06 -8.33 1.66
N PRO A 108 1.62 -7.17 1.27
CA PRO A 108 0.90 -5.91 1.37
C PRO A 108 -0.27 -5.89 0.41
N ARG A 109 -1.41 -5.35 0.84
CA ARG A 109 -2.64 -5.27 0.02
C ARG A 109 -2.86 -3.92 -0.63
N ILE A 110 -1.76 -3.16 -0.72
CA ILE A 110 -1.69 -1.90 -1.44
C ILE A 110 -1.34 -2.25 -2.88
N THR A 111 -1.98 -1.59 -3.82
CA THR A 111 -1.76 -1.81 -5.27
C THR A 111 -1.29 -0.53 -5.93
N TYR A 112 -0.87 -0.57 -7.20
CA TYR A 112 -0.52 0.65 -7.91
C TYR A 112 -1.72 1.62 -8.07
N ASP A 113 -2.95 1.12 -7.96
CA ASP A 113 -4.19 1.92 -8.03
C ASP A 113 -4.45 2.75 -6.75
N ASP A 114 -3.67 2.51 -5.69
CA ASP A 114 -3.63 3.30 -4.45
C ASP A 114 -2.52 4.38 -4.49
N LEU A 115 -1.78 4.52 -5.59
CA LEU A 115 -0.72 5.51 -5.76
C LEU A 115 -1.12 6.59 -6.77
N GLY A 116 -0.96 7.86 -6.40
CA GLY A 116 -1.24 9.01 -7.26
C GLY A 116 0.04 9.75 -7.64
N GLY A 117 0.13 10.22 -8.89
CA GLY A 117 1.24 11.07 -9.35
C GLY A 117 2.59 10.36 -9.58
N LEU A 118 2.63 9.03 -9.54
CA LEU A 118 3.87 8.23 -9.63
C LEU A 118 3.96 7.38 -10.90
N LYS A 119 3.34 7.80 -12.02
CA LYS A 119 3.22 6.96 -13.23
C LYS A 119 4.59 6.51 -13.77
N ASN A 120 5.56 7.42 -13.82
CA ASN A 120 6.89 7.14 -14.36
C ASN A 120 7.72 6.27 -13.40
N GLU A 121 7.60 6.54 -12.10
CA GLU A 121 8.30 5.84 -11.03
C GLU A 121 7.77 4.40 -10.92
N ILE A 122 6.46 4.21 -11.06
CA ILE A 122 5.81 2.90 -11.16
C ILE A 122 6.36 2.13 -12.36
N GLN A 123 6.47 2.76 -13.55
CA GLN A 123 7.04 2.07 -14.70
C GLN A 123 8.49 1.60 -14.44
N LYS A 124 9.34 2.47 -13.90
CA LYS A 124 10.74 2.12 -13.56
C LYS A 124 10.82 0.98 -12.55
N ILE A 125 10.02 1.02 -11.49
CA ILE A 125 10.08 -0.02 -10.46
C ILE A 125 9.54 -1.36 -10.96
N ARG A 126 8.55 -1.35 -11.87
CA ARG A 126 8.06 -2.57 -12.54
C ARG A 126 9.18 -3.23 -13.35
N GLU A 127 9.93 -2.44 -14.13
CA GLU A 127 11.05 -2.95 -14.93
C GLU A 127 12.21 -3.49 -14.05
N MET A 128 12.45 -2.86 -12.90
CA MET A 128 13.59 -3.18 -12.03
C MET A 128 13.30 -4.27 -10.98
N VAL A 129 12.04 -4.45 -10.58
CA VAL A 129 11.63 -5.35 -9.49
C VAL A 129 10.65 -6.41 -9.98
N GLU A 130 9.52 -6.00 -10.57
CA GLU A 130 8.45 -6.93 -10.97
C GLU A 130 8.90 -7.86 -12.11
N LEU A 131 9.55 -7.32 -13.13
CA LEU A 131 10.03 -8.07 -14.29
C LEU A 131 11.04 -9.19 -13.92
N PRO A 132 12.13 -8.94 -13.15
CA PRO A 132 13.07 -10.01 -12.78
C PRO A 132 12.46 -11.05 -11.83
N MET A 133 11.49 -10.68 -10.99
CA MET A 133 10.85 -11.63 -10.09
C MET A 133 9.88 -12.56 -10.83
N ARG A 134 9.13 -12.03 -11.81
CA ARG A 134 8.14 -12.82 -12.57
C ARG A 134 8.73 -13.57 -13.75
N HIS A 135 9.70 -12.97 -14.43
CA HIS A 135 10.28 -13.47 -15.68
C HIS A 135 11.82 -13.60 -15.61
N PRO A 136 12.36 -14.36 -14.64
CA PRO A 136 13.82 -14.52 -14.51
C PRO A 136 14.46 -15.12 -15.77
N GLU A 137 13.71 -15.89 -16.57
CA GLU A 137 14.17 -16.49 -17.83
C GLU A 137 14.61 -15.45 -18.87
N LEU A 138 14.07 -14.23 -18.83
CA LEU A 138 14.47 -13.16 -19.74
C LEU A 138 15.91 -12.71 -19.46
N PHE A 139 16.26 -12.59 -18.18
CA PHE A 139 17.60 -12.19 -17.74
C PHE A 139 18.61 -13.30 -17.99
N GLU A 140 18.24 -14.56 -17.70
CA GLU A 140 19.08 -15.74 -17.99
C GLU A 140 19.37 -15.86 -19.50
N LYS A 141 18.38 -15.63 -20.36
CA LYS A 141 18.54 -15.71 -21.82
C LYS A 141 19.43 -14.60 -22.40
N ILE A 142 19.36 -13.39 -21.85
CA ILE A 142 20.17 -12.25 -22.29
C ILE A 142 21.59 -12.34 -21.69
N GLY A 143 21.78 -13.10 -20.62
CA GLY A 143 23.07 -13.27 -19.95
C GLY A 143 23.44 -12.08 -19.08
N ILE A 144 22.45 -11.41 -18.49
CA ILE A 144 22.64 -10.29 -17.55
C ILE A 144 22.12 -10.68 -16.17
N ASP A 145 22.76 -10.15 -15.12
CA ASP A 145 22.29 -10.33 -13.75
C ASP A 145 21.05 -9.48 -13.48
N SER A 146 20.12 -10.02 -12.67
CA SER A 146 18.97 -9.26 -12.18
C SER A 146 19.43 -8.17 -11.18
N PRO A 147 18.76 -7.01 -11.15
CA PRO A 147 19.03 -5.99 -10.13
C PRO A 147 18.87 -6.57 -8.72
N LYS A 148 19.82 -6.29 -7.84
CA LYS A 148 19.79 -6.76 -6.44
C LYS A 148 19.11 -5.76 -5.52
N GLY A 149 19.19 -4.47 -5.83
CA GLY A 149 18.55 -3.46 -5.01
C GLY A 149 18.23 -2.17 -5.73
N VAL A 150 17.19 -1.52 -5.22
CA VAL A 150 16.66 -0.25 -5.72
C VAL A 150 16.68 0.76 -4.57
N LEU A 151 17.26 1.93 -4.79
CA LEU A 151 17.23 3.06 -3.85
C LEU A 151 16.15 4.06 -4.27
N LEU A 152 15.12 4.20 -3.44
CA LEU A 152 14.10 5.23 -3.55
C LEU A 152 14.56 6.45 -2.76
N TYR A 153 14.62 7.62 -3.40
CA TYR A 153 15.01 8.85 -2.72
C TYR A 153 14.06 10.00 -3.05
N GLY A 154 13.95 10.96 -2.15
CA GLY A 154 13.13 12.15 -2.35
C GLY A 154 12.62 12.72 -1.04
N PRO A 155 11.88 13.84 -1.04
CA PRO A 155 11.36 14.46 0.17
C PRO A 155 10.51 13.51 1.03
N PRO A 156 10.39 13.73 2.35
CA PRO A 156 9.48 12.95 3.20
C PRO A 156 8.03 13.10 2.70
N GLY A 157 7.22 12.06 2.90
CA GLY A 157 5.78 12.12 2.57
C GLY A 157 5.42 11.99 1.08
N THR A 158 6.37 11.71 0.19
CA THR A 158 6.12 11.49 -1.26
C THR A 158 5.66 10.08 -1.62
N GLY A 159 5.56 9.16 -0.65
CA GLY A 159 5.00 7.83 -0.86
C GLY A 159 6.01 6.72 -1.16
N LYS A 160 7.31 6.89 -0.83
CA LYS A 160 8.35 5.85 -1.00
C LYS A 160 7.96 4.48 -0.40
N THR A 161 7.53 4.48 0.86
CA THR A 161 7.09 3.27 1.58
C THR A 161 5.82 2.67 0.99
N LEU A 162 4.91 3.51 0.48
CA LEU A 162 3.69 3.05 -0.20
C LEU A 162 4.01 2.39 -1.55
N LEU A 163 4.95 2.95 -2.32
CA LEU A 163 5.40 2.37 -3.58
C LEU A 163 6.01 0.98 -3.36
N ALA A 164 6.91 0.83 -2.39
CA ALA A 164 7.52 -0.47 -2.09
C ALA A 164 6.48 -1.53 -1.68
N LYS A 165 5.48 -1.14 -0.86
CA LYS A 165 4.36 -2.02 -0.50
C LYS A 165 3.49 -2.37 -1.71
N ALA A 166 3.23 -1.41 -2.60
CA ALA A 166 2.44 -1.64 -3.81
C ALA A 166 3.10 -2.66 -4.74
N VAL A 167 4.42 -2.57 -4.93
CA VAL A 167 5.17 -3.54 -5.74
C VAL A 167 5.05 -4.94 -5.15
N ALA A 168 5.24 -5.10 -3.83
CA ALA A 168 5.13 -6.40 -3.19
C ALA A 168 3.72 -7.00 -3.26
N GLY A 169 2.68 -6.16 -3.18
CA GLY A 169 1.30 -6.59 -3.39
C GLY A 169 1.04 -7.08 -4.82
N GLU A 170 1.59 -6.41 -5.83
CA GLU A 170 1.42 -6.76 -7.25
C GLU A 170 2.29 -7.98 -7.66
N THR A 171 3.45 -8.16 -7.03
CA THR A 171 4.30 -9.34 -7.22
C THR A 171 3.92 -10.51 -6.33
N ASN A 172 2.90 -10.37 -5.47
CA ASN A 172 2.50 -11.36 -4.46
C ASN A 172 3.71 -11.92 -3.69
N SER A 173 4.62 -11.03 -3.30
CA SER A 173 5.90 -11.37 -2.68
C SER A 173 5.90 -11.09 -1.19
N HIS A 174 6.60 -11.93 -0.43
CA HIS A 174 6.77 -11.73 1.01
C HIS A 174 7.45 -10.38 1.26
N PHE A 175 6.84 -9.51 2.06
CA PHE A 175 7.36 -8.18 2.34
C PHE A 175 7.89 -8.09 3.77
N THR A 176 9.20 -7.90 3.90
CA THR A 176 9.84 -7.66 5.20
C THR A 176 10.26 -6.21 5.29
N SER A 177 9.65 -5.44 6.19
CA SER A 177 9.99 -4.04 6.43
C SER A 177 10.96 -3.90 7.59
N LEU A 178 11.96 -3.05 7.42
CA LEU A 178 12.94 -2.70 8.43
C LEU A 178 13.13 -1.19 8.47
N SER A 179 13.09 -0.60 9.65
CA SER A 179 13.39 0.82 9.85
C SER A 179 14.83 0.99 10.34
N GLY A 180 15.58 1.92 9.73
CA GLY A 180 16.96 2.22 10.10
C GLY A 180 17.13 2.52 11.61
N PRO A 181 16.36 3.46 12.19
CA PRO A 181 16.38 3.71 13.64
C PRO A 181 16.12 2.47 14.51
N GLU A 182 15.27 1.54 14.05
CA GLU A 182 14.95 0.31 14.80
C GLU A 182 16.16 -0.63 14.91
N ILE A 183 17.04 -0.64 13.91
CA ILE A 183 18.32 -1.37 13.96
C ILE A 183 19.30 -0.69 14.90
N MET A 184 19.35 0.65 14.87
CA MET A 184 20.29 1.45 15.68
C MET A 184 19.96 1.42 17.18
N ALA A 185 18.70 1.22 17.55
CA ALA A 185 18.25 1.20 18.94
C ALA A 185 18.58 -0.09 19.70
N LYS A 186 19.16 -1.11 19.05
CA LYS A 186 19.46 -2.42 19.65
C LYS A 186 20.85 -2.47 20.30
N HIS A 187 21.06 -3.41 21.22
CA HIS A 187 22.35 -3.53 21.92
C HIS A 187 23.43 -4.09 20.98
N TYR A 188 24.69 -3.97 21.40
CA TYR A 188 25.87 -4.44 20.67
C TYR A 188 25.71 -5.89 20.17
N GLY A 189 25.85 -6.13 18.86
CA GLY A 189 25.74 -7.46 18.25
C GLY A 189 24.32 -7.85 17.81
N GLU A 190 23.28 -7.35 18.48
CA GLU A 190 21.88 -7.66 18.17
C GLU A 190 21.46 -7.03 16.82
N SER A 191 22.00 -5.86 16.49
CA SER A 191 21.74 -5.17 15.22
C SER A 191 22.25 -5.98 14.01
N GLU A 192 23.47 -6.52 14.09
CA GLU A 192 24.03 -7.32 12.99
C GLU A 192 23.37 -8.70 12.86
N GLU A 193 23.01 -9.33 13.98
CA GLU A 193 22.28 -10.60 13.99
C GLU A 193 20.89 -10.43 13.38
N LYS A 194 20.15 -9.40 13.78
CA LYS A 194 18.84 -9.09 13.21
C LYS A 194 18.90 -8.84 11.70
N LEU A 195 19.92 -8.13 11.21
CA LEU A 195 20.13 -7.96 9.76
C LEU A 195 20.37 -9.29 9.05
N ARG A 196 21.18 -10.19 9.63
CA ARG A 196 21.39 -11.54 9.07
C ARG A 196 20.10 -12.36 9.04
N ASP A 197 19.34 -12.33 10.11
CA ASP A 197 18.09 -13.08 10.22
C ASP A 197 17.05 -12.60 9.21
N ILE A 198 16.93 -11.29 9.01
CA ILE A 198 16.01 -10.73 8.00
C ILE A 198 16.36 -11.21 6.59
N PHE A 199 17.64 -11.14 6.21
CA PHE A 199 18.08 -11.59 4.89
C PHE A 199 17.88 -13.10 4.72
N LYS A 200 18.16 -13.88 5.76
CA LYS A 200 17.92 -15.34 5.76
C LYS A 200 16.44 -15.67 5.61
N GLN A 201 15.56 -15.01 6.36
CA GLN A 201 14.11 -15.20 6.26
C GLN A 201 13.59 -14.80 4.88
N ALA A 202 14.12 -13.72 4.30
CA ALA A 202 13.76 -13.31 2.95
C ALA A 202 14.17 -14.37 1.90
N GLU A 203 15.35 -14.99 2.04
CA GLU A 203 15.77 -16.09 1.17
C GLU A 203 14.89 -17.35 1.35
N GLU A 204 14.51 -17.68 2.58
CA GLU A 204 13.62 -18.82 2.88
C GLU A 204 12.18 -18.61 2.37
N ASN A 205 11.69 -17.36 2.39
CA ASN A 205 10.34 -16.98 1.95
C ASN A 205 10.29 -16.45 0.50
N ALA A 206 11.32 -16.71 -0.31
CA ALA A 206 11.39 -16.22 -1.68
C ALA A 206 10.20 -16.77 -2.53
N PRO A 207 9.52 -15.93 -3.35
CA PRO A 207 9.87 -14.56 -3.74
C PRO A 207 9.60 -13.52 -2.64
N SER A 208 10.59 -12.67 -2.37
CA SER A 208 10.52 -11.71 -1.26
C SER A 208 11.15 -10.35 -1.58
N ILE A 209 10.66 -9.33 -0.88
CA ILE A 209 11.15 -7.96 -0.94
C ILE A 209 11.53 -7.53 0.48
N ILE A 210 12.80 -7.14 0.65
CA ILE A 210 13.28 -6.51 1.87
C ILE A 210 13.18 -5.00 1.67
N PHE A 211 12.38 -4.31 2.48
CA PHE A 211 12.28 -2.86 2.47
C PHE A 211 13.03 -2.25 3.65
N ILE A 212 14.04 -1.42 3.36
CA ILE A 212 14.84 -0.71 4.36
C ILE A 212 14.46 0.78 4.31
N ASP A 213 13.65 1.23 5.27
CA ASP A 213 13.31 2.65 5.41
C ASP A 213 14.38 3.40 6.19
N GLU A 214 14.58 4.68 5.86
CA GLU A 214 15.60 5.56 6.45
C GLU A 214 17.00 4.92 6.48
N ILE A 215 17.43 4.37 5.33
CA ILE A 215 18.72 3.67 5.20
C ILE A 215 19.91 4.56 5.59
N ASP A 216 19.79 5.88 5.44
CA ASP A 216 20.80 6.84 5.88
C ASP A 216 21.10 6.77 7.39
N SER A 217 20.18 6.24 8.20
CA SER A 217 20.40 6.03 9.64
C SER A 217 21.33 4.85 9.96
N ILE A 218 21.37 3.83 9.10
CA ILE A 218 22.21 2.63 9.31
C ILE A 218 23.40 2.56 8.38
N ALA A 219 23.39 3.39 7.32
CA ALA A 219 24.47 3.47 6.36
C ALA A 219 24.88 4.89 5.96
N PRO A 220 25.23 5.74 6.94
CA PRO A 220 25.79 7.05 6.64
C PRO A 220 27.20 6.93 6.03
N LYS A 221 27.71 8.02 5.46
CA LYS A 221 29.09 8.14 4.99
C LYS A 221 30.06 7.80 6.11
N ARG A 222 31.12 7.04 5.78
CA ARG A 222 32.15 6.62 6.75
C ARG A 222 32.83 7.76 7.49
N GLU A 223 32.88 8.94 6.87
CA GLU A 223 33.44 10.17 7.45
C GLU A 223 32.54 10.78 8.52
N GLU A 224 31.22 10.57 8.43
CA GLU A 224 30.21 11.06 9.38
C GLU A 224 30.03 10.08 10.56
N ILE A 225 30.59 8.86 10.44
CA ILE A 225 30.51 7.82 11.46
C ILE A 225 31.54 8.05 12.57
N SER A 226 31.03 8.39 13.75
CA SER A 226 31.82 8.52 14.97
C SER A 226 31.97 7.18 15.72
N GLY A 227 31.01 6.26 15.58
CA GLY A 227 30.94 5.00 16.33
C GLY A 227 31.42 3.75 15.58
N GLU A 228 32.10 2.83 16.28
CA GLU A 228 32.49 1.53 15.69
C GLU A 228 31.30 0.61 15.35
N LEU A 229 30.17 0.79 16.03
CA LEU A 229 28.94 0.04 15.79
C LEU A 229 28.35 0.34 14.41
N GLU A 230 28.20 1.62 14.07
CA GLU A 230 27.72 2.08 12.77
C GLU A 230 28.59 1.53 11.63
N LYS A 231 29.92 1.60 11.75
CA LYS A 231 30.85 1.05 10.73
C LYS A 231 30.62 -0.45 10.50
N ARG A 232 30.33 -1.20 11.57
CA ARG A 232 30.05 -2.64 11.49
C ARG A 232 28.72 -2.94 10.84
N ILE A 233 27.67 -2.17 11.16
CA ILE A 233 26.35 -2.31 10.52
C ILE A 233 26.46 -2.06 9.01
N VAL A 234 27.17 -1.01 8.58
CA VAL A 234 27.43 -0.76 7.16
C VAL A 234 28.18 -1.91 6.50
N SER A 235 29.24 -2.39 7.15
CA SER A 235 30.04 -3.51 6.65
C SER A 235 29.23 -4.80 6.54
N GLN A 236 28.34 -5.05 7.51
CA GLN A 236 27.43 -6.19 7.52
C GLN A 236 26.42 -6.09 6.38
N LEU A 237 25.78 -4.92 6.18
CA LEU A 237 24.84 -4.71 5.08
C LEU A 237 25.51 -4.90 3.72
N LEU A 238 26.71 -4.35 3.52
CA LEU A 238 27.51 -4.58 2.31
C LEU A 238 27.77 -6.07 2.06
N THR A 239 28.17 -6.79 3.11
CA THR A 239 28.43 -8.24 3.04
C THR A 239 27.16 -9.03 2.69
N LEU A 240 26.01 -8.65 3.24
CA LEU A 240 24.72 -9.28 2.95
C LEU A 240 24.31 -9.04 1.49
N MET A 241 24.39 -7.80 1.01
CA MET A 241 24.07 -7.45 -0.39
C MET A 241 24.96 -8.19 -1.39
N ASP A 242 26.27 -8.24 -1.13
CA ASP A 242 27.23 -8.97 -1.97
C ASP A 242 26.98 -10.48 -1.92
N GLY A 243 26.60 -10.98 -0.74
CA GLY A 243 26.34 -12.39 -0.46
C GLY A 243 25.03 -12.94 -1.03
N MET A 244 24.09 -12.07 -1.45
CA MET A 244 22.82 -12.52 -2.05
C MET A 244 23.10 -13.28 -3.35
N LYS A 245 22.79 -14.58 -3.33
CA LYS A 245 22.87 -15.50 -4.49
C LYS A 245 21.52 -15.81 -5.11
N SER A 246 20.43 -15.24 -4.55
CA SER A 246 19.09 -15.39 -5.08
C SER A 246 19.07 -14.85 -6.51
N ARG A 247 18.76 -15.71 -7.49
CA ARG A 247 18.65 -15.36 -8.92
C ARG A 247 17.47 -14.42 -9.18
N GLY A 248 17.49 -13.21 -8.63
CA GLY A 248 16.40 -12.23 -8.72
C GLY A 248 15.17 -12.53 -7.85
N LYS A 249 15.21 -13.58 -7.00
CA LYS A 249 14.06 -13.95 -6.15
C LYS A 249 13.94 -13.16 -4.84
N VAL A 250 15.02 -12.47 -4.44
CA VAL A 250 15.03 -11.55 -3.30
C VAL A 250 15.55 -10.23 -3.80
N ILE A 251 14.78 -9.17 -3.59
CA ILE A 251 15.15 -7.80 -3.99
C ILE A 251 15.13 -6.90 -2.77
N VAL A 252 16.14 -6.05 -2.63
CA VAL A 252 16.24 -5.08 -1.54
C VAL A 252 15.85 -3.69 -2.03
N ILE A 253 14.76 -3.13 -1.50
CA ILE A 253 14.35 -1.76 -1.77
C ILE A 253 14.74 -0.92 -0.55
N ALA A 254 15.54 0.11 -0.74
CA ALA A 254 15.88 1.05 0.32
C ALA A 254 15.22 2.41 0.07
N ALA A 255 14.86 3.12 1.14
CA ALA A 255 14.30 4.48 1.05
C ALA A 255 15.11 5.47 1.89
N THR A 256 15.30 6.67 1.36
CA THR A 256 15.97 7.78 2.07
C THR A 256 15.38 9.14 1.69
N ASN A 257 15.52 10.10 2.60
CA ASN A 257 15.31 11.52 2.31
C ASN A 257 16.63 12.27 2.05
N ARG A 258 17.78 11.60 2.24
CA ARG A 258 19.13 12.17 2.21
C ARG A 258 20.07 11.27 1.40
N PRO A 259 19.89 11.16 0.07
CA PRO A 259 20.69 10.28 -0.77
C PRO A 259 22.20 10.58 -0.71
N ASP A 260 22.56 11.85 -0.46
CA ASP A 260 23.95 12.28 -0.33
C ASP A 260 24.61 11.87 0.99
N SER A 261 23.84 11.46 1.99
CA SER A 261 24.37 11.00 3.29
C SER A 261 24.72 9.51 3.29
N ILE A 262 24.33 8.74 2.28
CA ILE A 262 24.54 7.29 2.23
C ILE A 262 26.00 6.95 1.85
N ASP A 263 26.57 5.89 2.42
CA ASP A 263 27.87 5.34 2.01
C ASP A 263 27.87 5.03 0.49
N PRO A 264 28.72 5.69 -0.33
CA PRO A 264 28.78 5.47 -1.78
C PRO A 264 29.08 4.02 -2.17
N ALA A 265 29.66 3.21 -1.28
CA ALA A 265 29.88 1.79 -1.52
C ALA A 265 28.55 1.05 -1.75
N LEU A 266 27.46 1.43 -1.08
CA LEU A 266 26.15 0.79 -1.23
C LEU A 266 25.49 1.10 -2.59
N ARG A 267 25.89 2.19 -3.25
CA ARG A 267 25.35 2.63 -4.55
C ARG A 267 26.11 2.08 -5.76
N ARG A 268 27.04 1.13 -5.53
CA ARG A 268 27.83 0.49 -6.59
C ARG A 268 27.03 -0.61 -7.31
N PRO A 269 27.37 -0.92 -8.58
CA PRO A 269 26.81 -2.06 -9.31
C PRO A 269 26.78 -3.35 -8.48
N GLY A 270 25.65 -4.06 -8.51
CA GLY A 270 25.44 -5.27 -7.70
C GLY A 270 24.96 -5.04 -6.26
N ARG A 271 24.63 -3.79 -5.90
CA ARG A 271 24.02 -3.42 -4.61
C ARG A 271 22.76 -2.58 -4.87
N PHE A 272 22.72 -1.30 -4.49
CA PHE A 272 21.70 -0.35 -4.95
C PHE A 272 22.17 0.31 -6.25
N ASP A 273 22.12 -0.44 -7.34
CA ASP A 273 22.60 -0.01 -8.66
C ASP A 273 21.52 0.65 -9.53
N ARG A 274 20.33 0.78 -8.96
CA ARG A 274 19.20 1.52 -9.49
C ARG A 274 18.72 2.52 -8.46
N GLU A 275 18.43 3.72 -8.95
CA GLU A 275 17.92 4.81 -8.13
C GLU A 275 16.67 5.40 -8.77
N ILE A 276 15.64 5.63 -7.96
CA ILE A 276 14.38 6.22 -8.39
C ILE A 276 14.10 7.43 -7.50
N GLU A 277 14.08 8.61 -8.12
CA GLU A 277 13.61 9.83 -7.47
C GLU A 277 12.09 9.83 -7.35
N ILE A 278 11.59 10.08 -6.15
CA ILE A 278 10.17 10.25 -5.84
C ILE A 278 9.97 11.68 -5.36
N GLY A 279 9.77 12.56 -6.34
CA GLY A 279 9.68 14.00 -6.17
C GLY A 279 8.32 14.50 -5.69
N ILE A 280 8.17 15.82 -5.71
CA ILE A 280 6.91 16.50 -5.38
C ILE A 280 5.96 16.35 -6.58
N PRO A 281 4.68 15.97 -6.37
CA PRO A 281 3.73 15.76 -7.45
C PRO A 281 3.31 17.08 -8.13
N ASP A 282 3.05 16.99 -9.43
CA ASP A 282 2.45 18.06 -10.22
C ASP A 282 0.94 18.20 -9.98
N ASP A 283 0.29 19.15 -10.68
CA ASP A 283 -1.14 19.43 -10.51
C ASP A 283 -2.04 18.19 -10.78
N GLU A 284 -1.67 17.37 -11.78
CA GLU A 284 -2.39 16.14 -12.13
C GLU A 284 -2.15 15.05 -11.07
N GLY A 285 -0.90 14.90 -10.62
CA GLY A 285 -0.53 13.97 -9.55
C GLY A 285 -1.23 14.30 -8.24
N ARG A 286 -1.27 15.58 -7.84
CA ARG A 286 -2.02 16.02 -6.65
C ARG A 286 -3.51 15.75 -6.78
N LEU A 287 -4.10 15.94 -7.96
CA LEU A 287 -5.50 15.57 -8.21
C LEU A 287 -5.73 14.06 -8.05
N GLN A 288 -4.83 13.22 -8.57
CA GLN A 288 -4.91 11.76 -8.39
C GLN A 288 -4.83 11.37 -6.92
N ILE A 289 -3.88 11.95 -6.17
CA ILE A 289 -3.71 11.74 -4.73
C ILE A 289 -4.98 12.15 -3.96
N LEU A 290 -5.54 13.33 -4.25
CA LEU A 290 -6.79 13.79 -3.64
C LEU A 290 -7.93 12.80 -3.89
N ASN A 291 -8.12 12.36 -5.13
CA ASN A 291 -9.15 11.36 -5.46
C ASN A 291 -8.97 10.04 -4.70
N ILE A 292 -7.74 9.61 -4.46
CA ILE A 292 -7.45 8.41 -3.67
C ILE A 292 -7.84 8.63 -2.21
N HIS A 293 -7.39 9.73 -1.60
CA HIS A 293 -7.68 9.99 -0.18
C HIS A 293 -9.15 10.34 0.09
N THR A 294 -9.87 10.90 -0.88
CA THR A 294 -11.31 11.15 -0.76
C THR A 294 -12.17 9.96 -1.18
N ARG A 295 -11.59 8.82 -1.57
CA ARG A 295 -12.32 7.62 -1.99
C ARG A 295 -13.12 7.06 -0.81
N GLY A 296 -14.43 7.29 -0.80
CA GLY A 296 -15.34 6.87 0.27
C GLY A 296 -15.68 7.97 1.28
N MET A 297 -15.10 9.17 1.13
CA MET A 297 -15.54 10.33 1.91
C MET A 297 -16.87 10.87 1.36
N PRO A 298 -17.82 11.29 2.23
CA PRO A 298 -19.08 11.88 1.79
C PRO A 298 -18.89 13.32 1.32
N LEU A 299 -18.34 13.49 0.12
CA LEU A 299 -18.14 14.81 -0.48
C LEU A 299 -19.48 15.42 -0.94
N ASP A 300 -19.66 16.72 -0.71
CA ASP A 300 -20.73 17.47 -1.36
C ASP A 300 -20.47 17.56 -2.88
N LYS A 301 -21.55 17.54 -3.69
CA LYS A 301 -21.46 17.59 -5.16
C LYS A 301 -20.75 18.83 -5.69
N LYS A 302 -20.67 19.90 -4.89
CA LYS A 302 -20.00 21.16 -5.26
C LYS A 302 -18.49 21.15 -5.01
N VAL A 303 -17.92 20.11 -4.41
CA VAL A 303 -16.48 20.00 -4.15
C VAL A 303 -15.73 19.79 -5.46
N ASP A 304 -14.86 20.74 -5.81
CA ASP A 304 -13.96 20.66 -6.96
C ASP A 304 -12.53 20.35 -6.53
N LEU A 305 -12.17 19.06 -6.57
CA LEU A 305 -10.83 18.59 -6.26
C LEU A 305 -9.77 19.09 -7.26
N GLY A 306 -10.16 19.41 -8.50
CA GLY A 306 -9.26 19.96 -9.51
C GLY A 306 -8.87 21.42 -9.22
N LYS A 307 -9.78 22.19 -8.59
CA LYS A 307 -9.43 23.51 -8.07
C LYS A 307 -8.51 23.40 -6.86
N ILE A 308 -8.79 22.47 -5.94
CA ILE A 308 -7.97 22.25 -4.75
C ILE A 308 -6.54 21.83 -5.14
N SER A 309 -6.39 20.91 -6.11
CA SER A 309 -5.07 20.46 -6.57
C SER A 309 -4.21 21.61 -7.11
N LYS A 310 -4.81 22.59 -7.80
CA LYS A 310 -4.11 23.78 -8.32
C LYS A 310 -3.66 24.74 -7.22
N THR A 311 -4.37 24.78 -6.09
CA THR A 311 -4.04 25.66 -4.96
C THR A 311 -3.06 25.04 -3.96
N THR A 312 -2.80 23.74 -4.03
CA THR A 312 -1.91 22.99 -3.12
C THR A 312 -0.49 22.84 -3.69
N HIS A 313 0.06 23.88 -4.31
CA HIS A 313 1.41 23.82 -4.87
C HIS A 313 2.44 23.45 -3.79
N GLY A 314 3.33 22.51 -4.11
CA GLY A 314 4.37 22.04 -3.19
C GLY A 314 3.92 20.96 -2.19
N PHE A 315 2.61 20.68 -2.10
CA PHE A 315 2.10 19.63 -1.21
C PHE A 315 2.52 18.26 -1.73
N VAL A 316 3.01 17.41 -0.83
CA VAL A 316 3.28 16.00 -1.11
C VAL A 316 2.08 15.12 -0.73
N GLY A 317 2.17 13.81 -0.95
CA GLY A 317 1.09 12.87 -0.64
C GLY A 317 0.62 12.94 0.81
N ALA A 318 1.56 12.98 1.76
CA ALA A 318 1.25 13.11 3.18
C ALA A 318 0.51 14.42 3.51
N ASP A 319 0.89 15.54 2.89
CA ASP A 319 0.22 16.83 3.14
C ASP A 319 -1.23 16.82 2.63
N LEU A 320 -1.45 16.20 1.46
CA LEU A 320 -2.80 16.05 0.89
C LEU A 320 -3.66 15.08 1.70
N GLU A 321 -3.07 14.02 2.26
CA GLU A 321 -3.76 13.14 3.20
C GLU A 321 -4.22 13.92 4.44
N VAL A 322 -3.33 14.73 5.03
CA VAL A 322 -3.65 15.57 6.19
C VAL A 322 -4.72 16.61 5.84
N LEU A 323 -4.64 17.24 4.68
CA LEU A 323 -5.64 18.18 4.20
C LEU A 323 -7.04 17.53 4.12
N CYS A 324 -7.14 16.33 3.53
CA CYS A 324 -8.40 15.60 3.46
C CYS A 324 -8.93 15.22 4.85
N LYS A 325 -8.04 14.79 5.76
CA LYS A 325 -8.42 14.48 7.16
C LYS A 325 -8.92 15.71 7.90
N GLU A 326 -8.27 16.87 7.76
CA GLU A 326 -8.72 18.09 8.42
C GLU A 326 -10.03 18.63 7.84
N ALA A 327 -10.23 18.52 6.53
CA ALA A 327 -11.53 18.84 5.92
C ALA A 327 -12.65 17.94 6.50
N ALA A 328 -12.39 16.64 6.66
CA ALA A 328 -13.33 15.72 7.29
C ALA A 328 -13.59 16.06 8.77
N MET A 329 -12.54 16.37 9.53
CA MET A 329 -12.66 16.76 10.95
C MET A 329 -13.43 18.07 11.12
N ARG A 330 -13.28 19.04 10.21
CA ARG A 330 -14.06 20.28 10.22
C ARG A 330 -15.55 20.01 9.97
N SER A 331 -15.88 19.16 9.00
CA SER A 331 -17.26 18.71 8.80
C SER A 331 -17.83 18.05 10.05
N LEU A 332 -17.04 17.22 10.75
CA LEU A 332 -17.47 16.59 11.99
C LEU A 332 -17.69 17.62 13.12
N ARG A 333 -16.79 18.60 13.29
CA ARG A 333 -16.92 19.68 14.30
C ARG A 333 -18.18 20.52 14.11
N ARG A 334 -18.65 20.70 12.87
CA ARG A 334 -19.92 21.38 12.56
C ARG A 334 -21.14 20.62 13.09
N ILE A 335 -21.07 19.29 13.10
CA ILE A 335 -22.18 18.40 13.48
C ILE A 335 -22.09 17.97 14.95
N LEU A 336 -20.90 18.04 15.56
CA LEU A 336 -20.65 17.67 16.95
C LEU A 336 -21.63 18.30 17.97
N PRO A 337 -22.06 19.58 17.84
CA PRO A 337 -23.07 20.16 18.73
C PRO A 337 -24.45 19.49 18.65
N GLU A 338 -24.78 18.82 17.54
CA GLU A 338 -26.02 18.06 17.37
C GLU A 338 -25.91 16.62 17.90
N ILE A 339 -24.69 16.15 18.23
CA ILE A 339 -24.45 14.80 18.71
C ILE A 339 -24.52 14.76 20.23
N ASN A 340 -25.40 13.93 20.77
CA ASN A 340 -25.39 13.60 22.19
C ASN A 340 -24.28 12.58 22.49
N LEU A 341 -23.16 13.04 23.02
CA LEU A 341 -21.99 12.19 23.35
C LEU A 341 -22.27 11.18 24.49
N GLN A 342 -23.40 11.28 25.19
CA GLN A 342 -23.80 10.31 26.22
C GLN A 342 -24.50 9.08 25.64
N GLU A 343 -24.96 9.14 24.38
CA GLU A 343 -25.54 8.00 23.69
C GLU A 343 -24.45 7.10 23.13
N GLU A 344 -24.62 5.79 23.25
CA GLU A 344 -23.67 4.82 22.69
C GLU A 344 -23.62 4.85 21.15
N LYS A 345 -24.63 5.43 20.49
CA LYS A 345 -24.77 5.46 19.03
C LYS A 345 -25.28 6.80 18.53
N VAL A 346 -24.71 7.24 17.40
CA VAL A 346 -25.18 8.41 16.66
C VAL A 346 -26.39 8.02 15.80
N SER A 347 -27.42 8.85 15.75
CA SER A 347 -28.61 8.59 14.95
C SER A 347 -28.32 8.55 13.44
N LYS A 348 -29.04 7.70 12.69
CA LYS A 348 -28.88 7.59 11.23
C LYS A 348 -29.10 8.93 10.51
N GLU A 349 -30.00 9.76 11.02
CA GLU A 349 -30.27 11.11 10.47
C GLU A 349 -29.05 12.03 10.57
N ILE A 350 -28.35 12.02 11.71
CA ILE A 350 -27.14 12.82 11.89
C ILE A 350 -26.02 12.30 10.99
N LEU A 351 -25.86 10.98 10.87
CA LEU A 351 -24.87 10.38 9.97
C LEU A 351 -25.09 10.79 8.50
N GLN A 352 -26.33 10.87 8.04
CA GLN A 352 -26.66 11.31 6.68
C GLN A 352 -26.39 12.80 6.43
N LYS A 353 -26.34 13.63 7.48
CA LYS A 353 -25.97 15.05 7.37
C LYS A 353 -24.46 15.25 7.19
N ILE A 354 -23.63 14.27 7.52
CA ILE A 354 -22.17 14.37 7.39
C ILE A 354 -21.82 14.49 5.91
N LYS A 355 -21.44 15.71 5.51
CA LYS A 355 -20.93 16.02 4.17
C LYS A 355 -19.78 17.00 4.26
N ILE A 356 -18.69 16.67 3.57
CA ILE A 356 -17.52 17.52 3.46
C ILE A 356 -17.73 18.51 2.31
N THR A 357 -17.62 19.79 2.60
CA THR A 357 -17.88 20.90 1.67
C THR A 357 -16.59 21.54 1.17
N SER A 358 -16.69 22.40 0.15
CA SER A 358 -15.54 23.16 -0.36
C SER A 358 -14.99 24.15 0.68
N GLU A 359 -15.84 24.66 1.57
CA GLU A 359 -15.43 25.54 2.67
C GLU A 359 -14.56 24.77 3.68
N ASP A 360 -14.91 23.51 3.97
CA ASP A 360 -14.11 22.67 4.88
C ASP A 360 -12.67 22.48 4.35
N PHE A 361 -12.49 22.29 3.04
CA PHE A 361 -11.16 22.25 2.40
C PHE A 361 -10.46 23.62 2.41
N THR A 362 -11.19 24.69 2.14
CA THR A 362 -10.62 26.05 2.12
C THR A 362 -10.13 26.46 3.50
N ASP A 363 -10.87 26.09 4.54
CA ASP A 363 -10.49 26.34 5.93
C ASP A 363 -9.40 25.39 6.43
N ALA A 364 -9.30 24.18 5.88
CA ALA A 364 -8.20 23.27 6.18
C ALA A 364 -6.85 23.72 5.57
N LEU A 365 -6.87 24.63 4.59
CA LEU A 365 -5.67 25.25 4.02
C LEU A 365 -5.18 26.48 4.82
N LYS A 366 -5.97 26.99 5.76
CA LYS A 366 -5.60 28.08 6.68
C LYS A 366 -4.90 27.52 7.92
#